data_AF-A0AAD1H632-F1
#
_entry.id   AF-A0AAD1H632-F1
#
_cell.length_a   1.000
_cell.length_b   1.000
_cell.length_c   1.000
_cell.angle_alpha   90.00
_cell.angle_beta   90.00
_cell.angle_gamma   90.00
#
_symmetry.space_group_name_H-M   'P 1'
#
loop_
_entity.id
_entity.type
_entity.pdbx_description
1 polymer ?
#
loop_
_entity_poly.entity_id
_entity_poly.type
_entity_poly.pdbx_seq_one_letter_code
_entity_poly.pdbx_strand_id
1 'polypeptide(L)'
;MPTHRRRHAITETDEISNALEIARRTWPDLAHKPGALLRQLILVGRNTLAHNDAAGTRARCRAVETTSGALAGVFGSDYLRELREDWPE
;
A
#
# COMPACT_ATOMS: atom_id res chain seq x y z
N MET A 1 -8.03 25.71 -25.31
CA MET A 1 -8.21 24.26 -25.09
C MET A 1 -8.46 23.99 -23.61
N PRO A 2 -9.71 23.76 -23.16
CA PRO A 2 -9.96 23.29 -21.82
C PRO A 2 -9.64 21.78 -21.76
N THR A 3 -8.65 21.39 -20.96
CA THR A 3 -8.38 19.98 -20.69
C THR A 3 -9.47 19.43 -19.76
N HIS A 4 -10.10 18.29 -20.09
CA HIS A 4 -11.05 17.59 -19.20
C HIS A 4 -10.44 17.14 -17.85
N ARG A 5 -9.13 17.30 -17.66
CA ARG A 5 -8.43 16.90 -16.43
C ARG A 5 -8.62 17.95 -15.34
N ARG A 6 -8.99 17.49 -14.14
CA ARG A 6 -9.12 18.33 -12.95
C ARG A 6 -7.76 18.93 -12.59
N ARG A 7 -7.73 20.22 -12.26
CA ARG A 7 -6.54 20.91 -11.76
C ARG A 7 -6.55 20.86 -10.24
N HIS A 8 -5.40 20.54 -9.66
CA HIS A 8 -5.16 20.60 -8.23
C HIS A 8 -4.15 21.73 -8.01
N ALA A 9 -4.61 22.85 -7.44
CA ALA A 9 -3.73 23.94 -7.07
C ALA A 9 -2.97 23.56 -5.80
N ILE A 10 -1.67 23.84 -5.78
CA ILE A 10 -0.79 23.57 -4.65
C ILE A 10 -0.05 24.86 -4.36
N THR A 11 -0.10 25.32 -3.11
CA THR A 11 0.70 26.43 -2.62
C THR A 11 2.07 25.90 -2.22
N GLU A 12 3.14 26.51 -2.72
CA GLU A 12 4.49 26.13 -2.34
C GLU A 12 4.78 26.55 -0.90
N THR A 13 5.03 25.55 -0.05
CA THR A 13 5.49 25.70 1.33
C THR A 13 6.99 25.36 1.41
N ASP A 14 7.61 25.56 2.58
CA ASP A 14 9.00 25.19 2.80
C ASP A 14 9.25 23.68 2.56
N GLU A 15 8.30 22.84 2.97
CA GLU A 15 8.34 21.39 2.75
C GLU A 15 8.30 21.05 1.25
N ILE A 16 7.44 21.72 0.49
CA ILE A 16 7.35 21.53 -0.96
C ILE A 16 8.61 22.05 -1.66
N SER A 17 9.15 23.17 -1.20
CA SER A 17 10.41 23.73 -1.72
C SER A 17 11.57 22.75 -1.54
N ASN A 18 11.66 22.14 -0.35
CA ASN A 18 12.65 21.10 -0.04
C ASN A 18 12.46 19.85 -0.92
N ALA A 19 11.22 19.35 -1.03
CA ALA A 19 10.91 18.20 -1.87
C ALA A 19 11.28 18.45 -3.35
N LEU A 20 11.03 19.67 -3.85
CA LEU A 20 11.43 20.08 -5.20
C LEU A 20 12.94 20.12 -5.34
N GLU A 21 13.68 20.60 -4.36
CA GLU A 21 15.15 20.63 -4.41
C GLU A 21 15.74 19.21 -4.48
N ILE A 22 15.22 18.27 -3.70
CA ILE A 22 15.58 16.85 -3.80
C ILE A 22 15.24 16.31 -5.20
N ALA A 23 14.06 16.66 -5.72
CA ALA A 23 13.61 16.24 -7.04
C ALA A 23 14.51 16.79 -8.16
N ARG A 24 15.01 18.03 -8.06
CA ARG A 24 15.94 18.61 -9.06
C ARG A 24 17.25 17.84 -9.13
N ARG A 25 17.79 17.43 -7.98
CA ARG A 25 19.03 16.63 -7.92
C ARG A 25 18.82 15.24 -8.52
N THR A 26 17.64 14.67 -8.32
CA THR A 26 17.26 13.34 -8.82
C THR A 26 16.94 13.36 -10.31
N TRP A 27 16.31 14.44 -10.81
CA TRP A 27 15.93 14.62 -12.21
C TRP A 27 16.42 15.96 -12.76
N PRO A 28 17.73 16.09 -13.07
CA PRO A 28 18.32 17.35 -13.53
C PRO A 28 17.66 17.90 -14.81
N ASP A 29 17.24 17.03 -15.73
CA ASP A 29 16.56 17.41 -16.99
C ASP A 29 15.22 18.13 -16.78
N LEU A 30 14.66 18.01 -15.58
CA LEU A 30 13.41 18.62 -15.16
C LEU A 30 13.62 19.77 -14.17
N ALA A 31 14.86 20.16 -13.87
CA ALA A 31 15.18 21.06 -12.76
C ALA A 31 14.42 22.40 -12.81
N HIS A 32 14.19 22.92 -14.02
CA HIS A 32 13.49 24.18 -14.27
C HIS A 32 11.99 24.02 -14.55
N LYS A 33 11.43 22.82 -14.31
CA LYS A 33 10.04 22.47 -14.60
C LYS A 33 9.35 21.97 -13.32
N PRO A 34 9.00 22.86 -12.37
CA PRO A 34 8.46 22.48 -11.06
C PRO A 34 7.19 21.62 -11.17
N GLY A 35 6.28 21.94 -12.10
CA GLY A 35 5.09 21.11 -12.34
C GLY A 35 5.42 19.69 -12.83
N ALA A 36 6.51 19.51 -13.60
CA ALA A 36 6.96 18.19 -14.04
C ALA A 36 7.61 17.41 -12.89
N LEU A 37 8.36 18.08 -12.02
CA LEU A 37 8.93 17.51 -10.81
C LEU A 37 7.84 17.05 -9.82
N LEU A 38 6.85 17.90 -9.54
CA LEU A 38 5.69 17.55 -8.71
C LEU A 38 4.96 16.32 -9.26
N ARG A 39 4.76 16.26 -10.59
CA ARG A 39 4.18 15.09 -11.24
C ARG A 39 5.01 13.84 -11.01
N GLN A 40 6.34 13.90 -11.15
CA GLN A 40 7.20 12.75 -10.93
C GLN A 40 7.21 12.30 -9.46
N LEU A 41 7.28 13.24 -8.52
CA LEU A 41 7.17 12.95 -7.09
C LEU A 41 5.88 12.21 -6.75
N ILE A 42 4.73 12.64 -7.29
CA ILE A 42 3.45 11.96 -7.10
C ILE A 42 3.48 10.53 -7.65
N LEU A 43 4.06 10.32 -8.83
CA LEU A 43 4.14 8.98 -9.44
C LEU A 43 5.06 8.03 -8.67
N VAL A 44 6.19 8.54 -8.17
CA VAL A 44 7.08 7.78 -7.29
C VAL A 44 6.37 7.46 -5.97
N GLY A 45 5.75 8.45 -5.33
CA GLY A 45 5.00 8.25 -4.10
C GLY A 45 3.89 7.22 -4.24
N ARG A 46 3.13 7.25 -5.35
CA ARG A 46 2.12 6.23 -5.68
C ARG A 46 2.73 4.82 -5.73
N ASN A 47 3.87 4.66 -6.40
CA ASN A 47 4.52 3.35 -6.53
C ASN A 47 5.02 2.84 -5.17
N THR A 48 5.57 3.71 -4.33
CA THR A 48 5.98 3.37 -2.96
C THR A 48 4.79 2.93 -2.11
N LEU A 49 3.68 3.65 -2.16
CA LEU A 49 2.45 3.28 -1.43
C LEU A 49 1.88 1.94 -1.92
N ALA A 50 1.80 1.73 -3.24
CA ALA A 50 1.34 0.47 -3.81
C ALA A 50 2.24 -0.72 -3.43
N HIS A 51 3.57 -0.50 -3.39
CA HIS A 51 4.51 -1.54 -2.96
C HIS A 51 4.32 -1.93 -1.49
N ASN A 52 4.12 -0.93 -0.62
CA ASN A 52 3.89 -1.15 0.82
C ASN A 52 2.58 -1.90 1.07
N ASP A 53 1.50 -1.54 0.37
CA ASP A 53 0.22 -2.23 0.47
C ASP A 53 0.31 -3.69 -0.01
N ALA A 54 0.99 -3.93 -1.13
CA ALA A 54 1.24 -5.28 -1.62
C ALA A 54 2.11 -6.10 -0.65
N ALA A 55 3.07 -5.47 0.05
CA ALA A 55 3.87 -6.13 1.08
C ALA A 55 3.02 -6.52 2.31
N GLY A 56 2.14 -5.62 2.77
CA GLY A 56 1.20 -5.92 3.85
C GLY A 56 0.24 -7.06 3.50
N THR A 57 -0.30 -7.03 2.27
CA THR A 57 -1.18 -8.10 1.76
C THR A 57 -0.44 -9.44 1.69
N ARG A 58 0.79 -9.47 1.16
CA ARG A 58 1.62 -10.69 1.12
C ARG A 58 1.92 -11.24 2.52
N ALA A 59 2.24 -10.37 3.48
CA ALA A 59 2.48 -10.78 4.85
C ALA A 59 1.23 -11.43 5.48
N ARG A 60 0.05 -10.83 5.24
CA ARG A 60 -1.23 -11.40 5.67
C ARG A 60 -1.50 -12.76 5.02
N CYS A 61 -1.37 -12.89 3.70
CA CYS A 61 -1.57 -14.16 3.00
C CYS A 61 -0.64 -15.25 3.53
N ARG A 62 0.65 -14.93 3.71
CA ARG A 62 1.63 -15.87 4.28
C ARG A 62 1.27 -16.32 5.69
N ALA A 63 0.77 -15.42 6.53
CA ALA A 63 0.30 -15.77 7.88
C ALA A 63 -0.92 -16.70 7.84
N VAL A 64 -1.85 -16.48 6.91
CA VAL A 64 -3.00 -17.38 6.70
C VAL A 64 -2.53 -18.74 6.20
N GLU A 65 -1.66 -18.80 5.19
CA GLU A 65 -1.11 -20.07 4.68
C GLU A 65 -0.34 -20.85 5.75
N THR A 66 0.44 -20.16 6.56
CA THR A 66 1.23 -20.80 7.64
C THR A 66 0.35 -21.37 8.74
N THR A 67 -0.76 -20.72 9.06
CA THR A 67 -1.67 -21.16 10.13
C THR A 67 -2.76 -22.11 9.61
N SER A 68 -3.05 -22.08 8.30
CA SER A 68 -4.02 -22.96 7.66
C SER A 68 -3.60 -24.42 7.80
N GLY A 69 -4.47 -25.24 8.38
CA GLY A 69 -4.21 -26.65 8.58
C GLY A 69 -3.15 -26.99 9.63
N ALA A 70 -2.56 -26.00 10.32
CA ALA A 70 -1.58 -26.24 11.38
C ALA A 70 -2.13 -27.09 12.55
N LEU A 71 -3.46 -27.10 12.73
CA LEU A 71 -4.15 -27.91 13.74
C LEU A 71 -4.98 -29.05 13.13
N ALA A 72 -4.86 -29.32 11.83
CA ALA A 72 -5.72 -30.31 11.15
C ALA A 72 -5.55 -31.75 11.68
N GLY A 73 -4.40 -32.08 12.28
CA GLY A 73 -4.15 -33.36 12.94
C GLY A 73 -4.33 -33.36 14.46
N VAL A 74 -4.66 -32.21 15.06
CA VAL A 74 -4.84 -32.08 16.52
C VAL A 74 -6.23 -32.51 16.94
N PHE A 75 -7.22 -32.32 16.07
CA PHE A 75 -8.60 -32.68 16.34
C PHE A 75 -8.90 -34.07 15.74
N GLY A 76 -9.37 -34.99 16.60
CA GLY A 76 -9.79 -36.32 16.16
C GLY A 76 -11.00 -36.26 15.22
N SER A 77 -11.24 -37.34 14.49
CA SER A 77 -12.34 -37.43 13.51
C SER A 77 -13.72 -37.16 14.11
N ASP A 78 -13.88 -37.40 15.42
CA ASP A 78 -15.13 -37.24 16.15
C ASP A 78 -15.22 -35.93 16.95
N TYR A 79 -14.17 -35.09 16.95
CA TYR A 79 -14.10 -33.88 17.78
C TYR A 79 -15.27 -32.91 17.54
N LEU A 80 -15.69 -32.73 16.29
CA LEU A 80 -16.83 -31.84 15.97
C LEU A 80 -18.18 -32.43 16.38
N ARG A 81 -18.30 -33.75 16.51
CA ARG A 81 -19.50 -34.40 17.05
C ARG A 81 -19.56 -34.16 18.55
N GLU A 82 -18.47 -34.48 19.26
CA GLU A 82 -18.34 -34.27 20.70
C GLU A 82 -18.59 -32.82 21.10
N LEU A 83 -18.01 -31.85 20.37
CA LEU A 83 -18.19 -30.42 20.65
C LEU A 83 -19.64 -29.93 20.50
N ARG A 84 -20.43 -30.56 19.62
CA ARG A 84 -21.82 -30.16 19.38
C ARG A 84 -22.79 -30.70 20.44
N GLU A 85 -22.47 -31.84 21.05
CA GLU A 85 -23.27 -32.39 22.15
C GLU A 85 -23.26 -31.48 23.39
N ASP A 86 -22.21 -30.68 23.57
CA ASP A 86 -22.07 -29.74 24.69
C ASP A 86 -22.83 -28.41 24.49
N TRP A 87 -23.43 -28.18 23.32
CA TRP A 87 -24.18 -26.95 23.04
C TRP A 87 -25.68 -27.17 23.28
N PRO A 88 -26.32 -26.41 24.20
CA PRO A 88 -27.77 -26.48 24.36
C PRO A 88 -28.50 -25.88 23.15
N GLU A 89 -29.66 -26.43 22.80
CA GLU A 89 -30.51 -25.98 21.66
C GLU A 89 -30.76 -24.45 21.63
#